data_AF-A0A936F431-F1
#
_entry.id   AF-A0A936F431-F1
#
_cell.length_a   1.000
_cell.length_b   1.000
_cell.length_c   1.000
_cell.angle_alpha   90.00
_cell.angle_beta   90.00
_cell.angle_gamma   90.00
#
_symmetry.space_group_name_H-M   'P 1'
#
loop_
_entity.id
_entity.type
_entity.pdbx_description
1 polymer ?
#
loop_
_entity_poly.entity_id
_entity_poly.type
_entity_poly.pdbx_seq_one_letter_code
_entity_poly.pdbx_strand_id
1 'polypeptide(L)'
;MTAVLAVLLNGCRGVPTRPASVPPEAVWGGEGRQGLFLKVEGHQGTLWQLQVWDRKGQLLGSGPFRLRGFAKARIVPEEILGWEQGALHLKDGTWLVPEAPAPK
;
A
#
# COMPACT_ATOMS: atom_id res chain seq x y z
N MET A 1 -22.27 42.59 -8.60
CA MET A 1 -21.23 42.17 -7.63
C MET A 1 -21.02 40.67 -7.83
N THR A 2 -19.87 40.27 -8.35
CA THR A 2 -19.58 38.87 -8.70
C THR A 2 -18.85 38.24 -7.52
N ALA A 3 -19.52 37.36 -6.77
CA ALA A 3 -18.88 36.61 -5.70
C ALA A 3 -18.11 35.44 -6.31
N VAL A 4 -16.81 35.63 -6.54
CA VAL A 4 -15.87 34.53 -6.76
C VAL A 4 -15.54 33.97 -5.38
N LEU A 5 -16.30 32.98 -4.92
CA LEU A 5 -15.94 32.25 -3.71
C LEU A 5 -14.90 31.21 -4.07
N ALA A 6 -13.66 31.51 -3.69
CA ALA A 6 -12.52 30.63 -3.80
C ALA A 6 -12.79 29.29 -3.08
N VAL A 7 -12.65 28.20 -3.82
CA VAL A 7 -12.62 26.84 -3.27
C VAL A 7 -11.35 26.71 -2.44
N LEU A 8 -11.49 26.79 -1.12
CA LEU A 8 -10.44 26.40 -0.18
C LEU A 8 -10.32 24.87 -0.20
N LEU A 9 -9.43 24.37 -1.06
CA LEU A 9 -8.89 23.01 -0.98
C LEU A 9 -8.01 22.92 0.27
N ASN A 10 -8.64 22.78 1.43
CA ASN A 10 -7.96 22.23 2.60
C ASN A 10 -7.59 20.80 2.23
N GLY A 11 -6.29 20.57 2.02
CA GLY A 11 -5.76 19.26 1.67
C GLY A 11 -6.17 18.24 2.73
N CYS A 12 -7.18 17.43 2.42
CA CYS A 12 -7.37 16.19 3.12
C CYS A 12 -6.05 15.42 2.98
N ARG A 13 -5.35 15.20 4.10
CA ARG A 13 -4.55 13.99 4.34
C ARG A 13 -5.49 12.77 4.29
N GLY A 14 -6.24 12.66 3.21
CA GLY A 14 -7.44 11.86 3.09
C GLY A 14 -7.13 10.61 2.31
N VAL A 15 -7.63 9.49 2.82
CA VAL A 15 -7.79 8.26 2.05
C VAL A 15 -8.39 8.65 0.69
N PRO A 16 -7.73 8.32 -0.43
CA PRO A 16 -8.26 8.61 -1.75
C PRO A 16 -9.52 7.78 -2.00
N THR A 17 -10.37 8.25 -2.90
CA THR A 17 -11.47 7.44 -3.42
C THR A 17 -10.91 6.15 -3.99
N ARG A 18 -11.45 5.01 -3.55
CA ARG A 18 -11.03 3.68 -4.01
C ARG A 18 -11.31 3.53 -5.51
N PRO A 19 -10.29 3.26 -6.34
CA PRO A 19 -10.47 2.95 -7.76
C PRO A 19 -11.28 1.66 -7.96
N ALA A 20 -12.02 1.56 -9.06
CA ALA A 20 -12.84 0.37 -9.35
C ALA A 20 -12.03 -0.94 -9.50
N SER A 21 -10.74 -0.84 -9.84
CA SER A 21 -9.82 -1.98 -9.93
C SER A 21 -9.32 -2.49 -8.57
N VAL A 22 -9.53 -1.71 -7.50
CA VAL A 22 -9.09 -2.05 -6.15
C VAL A 22 -10.24 -2.73 -5.42
N PRO A 23 -10.07 -3.97 -4.95
CA PRO A 23 -11.14 -4.71 -4.32
C PRO A 23 -11.48 -4.14 -2.93
N PRO A 24 -12.71 -4.38 -2.42
CA PRO A 24 -13.18 -3.71 -1.21
C PRO A 24 -12.41 -4.08 0.07
N GLU A 25 -11.76 -5.23 0.08
CA GLU A 25 -10.90 -5.69 1.16
C GLU A 25 -9.51 -5.06 1.17
N ALA A 26 -9.09 -4.38 0.10
CA ALA A 26 -7.82 -3.66 0.08
C ALA A 26 -7.95 -2.35 0.86
N VAL A 27 -7.10 -2.17 1.87
CA VAL A 27 -7.11 -1.03 2.78
C VAL A 27 -6.07 -0.01 2.33
N TRP A 28 -6.43 1.27 2.35
CA TRP A 28 -5.47 2.34 2.10
C TRP A 28 -4.49 2.46 3.26
N GLY A 29 -3.19 2.47 2.94
CA GLY A 29 -2.12 2.70 3.89
C GLY A 29 -1.13 3.74 3.40
N GLY A 30 -0.42 4.35 4.35
CA GLY A 30 0.53 5.43 4.11
C GLY A 30 -0.10 6.80 3.89
N GLU A 31 0.75 7.78 3.59
CA GLU A 31 0.38 9.19 3.60
C GLU A 31 0.58 9.86 2.24
N GLY A 32 -0.29 10.82 1.94
CA GLY A 32 -0.14 11.72 0.79
C GLY A 32 -0.09 10.99 -0.57
N ARG A 33 0.97 11.24 -1.34
CA ARG A 33 1.15 10.69 -2.70
C ARG A 33 1.83 9.32 -2.70
N GLN A 34 2.44 8.91 -1.58
CA GLN A 34 3.18 7.66 -1.46
C GLN A 34 2.31 6.51 -0.91
N GLY A 35 1.12 6.84 -0.39
CA GLY A 35 0.17 5.84 0.05
C GLY A 35 -0.31 4.93 -1.08
N LEU A 36 -0.78 3.76 -0.68
CA LEU A 36 -1.12 2.65 -1.56
C LEU A 36 -2.25 1.82 -0.94
N PHE A 37 -2.96 1.08 -1.77
CA PHE A 37 -3.93 0.10 -1.30
C PHE A 37 -3.24 -1.23 -1.09
N LEU A 38 -3.49 -1.85 0.07
CA LEU A 38 -2.90 -3.11 0.47
C LEU A 38 -3.99 -4.11 0.85
N LYS A 39 -3.95 -5.29 0.26
CA LYS A 39 -4.69 -6.46 0.72
C LYS A 39 -3.68 -7.47 1.29
N VAL A 40 -3.91 -7.91 2.52
CA VAL A 40 -3.11 -8.95 3.18
C VAL A 40 -3.97 -10.21 3.27
N GLU A 41 -3.56 -11.29 2.60
CA GLU A 41 -4.32 -12.55 2.54
C GLU A 41 -3.89 -13.55 3.60
N GLY A 42 -2.66 -13.44 4.11
CA GLY A 42 -2.12 -14.29 5.15
C GLY A 42 -0.59 -14.32 5.13
N HIS A 43 0.01 -15.08 6.04
CA HIS A 43 1.45 -15.28 6.05
C HIS A 43 1.85 -16.64 6.64
N GLN A 44 3.03 -17.12 6.24
CA GLN A 44 3.71 -18.28 6.81
C GLN A 44 5.16 -17.90 7.09
N GLY A 45 5.51 -17.75 8.37
CA GLY A 45 6.81 -17.22 8.76
C GLY A 45 7.04 -15.82 8.18
N THR A 46 8.09 -15.66 7.38
CA THR A 46 8.44 -14.39 6.71
C THR A 46 7.81 -14.22 5.33
N LEU A 47 7.04 -15.19 4.83
CA LEU A 47 6.34 -15.09 3.55
C LEU A 47 4.91 -14.59 3.76
N TRP A 48 4.57 -13.47 3.13
CA TRP A 48 3.27 -12.80 3.20
C TRP A 48 2.59 -12.84 1.85
N GLN A 49 1.32 -13.23 1.80
CA GLN A 49 0.53 -13.14 0.58
C GLN A 49 -0.14 -11.77 0.53
N LEU A 50 0.30 -10.95 -0.43
CA LEU A 50 -0.11 -9.56 -0.54
C LEU A 50 -0.56 -9.23 -1.96
N GLN A 51 -1.46 -8.25 -2.05
CA GLN A 51 -1.73 -7.51 -3.28
C GLN A 51 -1.60 -6.03 -2.99
N VAL A 52 -0.85 -5.32 -3.84
CA VAL A 52 -0.47 -3.92 -3.65
C VAL A 52 -0.88 -3.14 -4.88
N TRP A 53 -1.66 -2.08 -4.70
CA TRP A 53 -2.03 -1.15 -5.77
C TRP A 53 -1.60 0.26 -5.42
N ASP A 54 -1.21 1.02 -6.44
CA ASP A 54 -0.98 2.45 -6.28
C ASP A 54 -2.28 3.22 -6.03
N ARG A 55 -2.16 4.53 -5.79
CA ARG A 55 -3.30 5.44 -5.60
C ARG A 55 -4.29 5.47 -6.77
N LYS A 56 -3.86 5.14 -7.98
CA LYS A 56 -4.68 5.15 -9.20
C LYS A 56 -5.33 3.79 -9.47
N GLY A 57 -5.01 2.78 -8.66
CA GLY A 57 -5.52 1.43 -8.79
C GLY A 57 -4.71 0.56 -9.76
N GLN A 58 -3.49 0.97 -10.10
CA GLN A 58 -2.55 0.14 -10.83
C GLN A 58 -1.94 -0.89 -9.88
N LEU A 59 -1.99 -2.17 -10.25
CA LEU A 59 -1.34 -3.24 -9.48
C LEU A 59 0.19 -3.08 -9.56
N LEU A 60 0.84 -2.93 -8.41
CA LEU A 60 2.29 -2.82 -8.26
C LEU A 60 2.93 -4.18 -8.00
N GLY A 61 2.22 -5.06 -7.28
CA GLY A 61 2.67 -6.42 -7.00
C GLY A 61 1.56 -7.28 -6.41
N SER A 62 1.62 -8.59 -6.68
CA SER A 62 0.67 -9.58 -6.20
C SER A 62 1.35 -10.92 -5.97
N GLY A 63 0.96 -11.63 -4.92
CA GLY A 63 1.47 -12.96 -4.58
C GLY A 63 2.36 -12.95 -3.34
N PRO A 64 3.35 -13.86 -3.26
CA PRO A 64 4.20 -13.99 -2.08
C PRO A 64 5.23 -12.86 -2.01
N PHE A 65 5.35 -12.26 -0.83
CA PHE A 65 6.35 -11.27 -0.47
C PHE A 65 7.14 -11.77 0.72
N ARG A 66 8.47 -11.67 0.64
CA ARG A 66 9.36 -11.98 1.76
C ARG A 66 9.60 -10.74 2.59
N LEU A 67 9.26 -10.82 3.86
CA LEU A 67 9.58 -9.81 4.87
C LEU A 67 11.08 -9.81 5.15
N ARG A 68 11.68 -8.63 5.15
CA ARG A 68 13.07 -8.35 5.47
C ARG A 68 13.15 -7.36 6.64
N GLY A 69 14.25 -7.42 7.39
CA GLY A 69 14.40 -6.73 8.66
C GLY A 69 14.09 -7.68 9.81
N PHE A 70 13.13 -7.31 10.68
CA PHE A 70 12.74 -8.09 11.84
C PHE A 70 11.37 -8.78 11.66
N ALA A 71 11.09 -9.76 12.51
CA ALA A 71 9.85 -10.52 12.45
C ALA A 71 8.63 -9.65 12.84
N LYS A 72 7.53 -9.83 12.12
CA LYS A 72 6.25 -9.16 12.40
C LYS A 72 5.14 -10.20 12.52
N ALA A 73 4.24 -9.97 13.48
CA ALA A 73 3.02 -10.77 13.63
C ALA A 73 1.88 -10.29 12.72
N ARG A 74 1.95 -9.03 12.26
CA ARG A 74 0.93 -8.41 11.41
C ARG A 74 1.57 -7.30 10.55
N ILE A 75 1.06 -7.14 9.33
CA ILE A 75 1.28 -5.93 8.51
C ILE A 75 0.06 -5.03 8.66
N VAL A 76 0.30 -3.77 9.03
CA VAL A 76 -0.73 -2.79 9.37
C VAL A 76 -0.67 -1.67 8.31
N PRO A 77 -1.79 -1.31 7.65
CA PRO A 77 -1.79 -0.28 6.60
C PRO A 77 -1.23 1.08 7.04
N GLU A 78 -1.44 1.45 8.30
CA GLU A 78 -0.95 2.69 8.90
C GLU A 78 0.59 2.75 9.01
N GLU A 79 1.24 1.58 9.03
CA GLU A 79 2.69 1.42 9.04
C GLU A 79 3.30 1.52 7.64
N ILE A 80 2.50 1.61 6.57
CA ILE A 80 3.03 1.72 5.22
C ILE A 80 3.72 3.07 5.04
N LEU A 81 4.97 3.02 4.58
CA LEU A 81 5.70 4.20 4.13
C LEU A 81 5.44 4.45 2.64
N GLY A 82 5.49 3.40 1.84
CA GLY A 82 5.21 3.47 0.41
C GLY A 82 5.81 2.32 -0.38
N TRP A 83 5.76 2.43 -1.71
CA TRP A 83 6.37 1.49 -2.64
C TRP A 83 7.62 2.09 -3.26
N GLU A 84 8.77 1.47 -3.04
CA GLU A 84 10.05 1.96 -3.54
C GLU A 84 10.92 0.78 -3.99
N GLN A 85 11.60 0.93 -5.13
CA GLN A 85 12.53 -0.09 -5.67
C GLN A 85 11.92 -1.50 -5.81
N GLY A 86 10.61 -1.58 -6.09
CA GLY A 86 9.92 -2.87 -6.23
C GLY A 86 9.59 -3.56 -4.90
N ALA A 87 9.68 -2.86 -3.77
CA ALA A 87 9.35 -3.37 -2.45
C ALA A 87 8.40 -2.43 -1.70
N LEU A 88 7.55 -3.03 -0.86
CA LEU A 88 6.69 -2.31 0.07
C LEU A 88 7.50 -1.99 1.33
N HIS A 89 7.75 -0.71 1.58
CA HIS A 89 8.48 -0.23 2.74
C HIS A 89 7.53 0.17 3.86
N LEU A 90 7.90 -0.17 5.09
CA LEU A 90 7.16 0.15 6.31
C LEU A 90 7.94 1.18 7.14
N LYS A 91 7.21 1.95 7.95
CA LYS A 91 7.72 3.03 8.81
C LYS A 91 8.73 2.55 9.86
N ASP A 92 8.68 1.27 10.21
CA ASP A 92 9.54 0.66 11.21
C ASP A 92 10.89 0.18 10.65
N GLY A 93 11.14 0.41 9.36
CA GLY A 93 12.37 0.01 8.68
C GLY A 93 12.35 -1.42 8.14
N THR A 94 11.24 -2.15 8.26
CA THR A 94 11.05 -3.41 7.53
C THR A 94 10.53 -3.17 6.11
N TRP A 95 10.77 -4.13 5.23
CA TRP A 95 10.25 -4.08 3.87
C TRP A 95 9.88 -5.47 3.36
N LEU A 96 8.92 -5.50 2.44
CA LEU A 96 8.35 -6.69 1.82
C LEU A 96 8.76 -6.71 0.36
N VAL A 97 9.53 -7.73 -0.02
CA VAL A 97 10.04 -7.90 -1.39
C VAL A 97 9.22 -8.99 -2.08
N PRO A 98 8.63 -8.75 -3.27
CA PRO A 98 8.00 -9.80 -4.05
C PRO A 98 8.97 -10.96 -4.26
N GLU A 99 8.51 -12.19 -4.01
CA GLU A 99 9.26 -13.34 -4.51
C GLU A 99 9.09 -13.39 -6.02
N ALA A 100 10.20 -13.55 -6.74
CA ALA A 100 10.11 -13.96 -8.13
C ALA A 100 9.30 -15.28 -8.19
N PRO A 101 8.44 -15.47 -9.20
CA PRO A 101 7.79 -16.76 -9.39
C PRO A 101 8.86 -17.84 -9.39
N ALA A 102 8.67 -18.89 -8.60
CA ALA A 102 9.60 -20.00 -8.54
C ALA A 102 9.88 -20.48 -9.98
N PRO A 103 11.15 -20.65 -10.38
CA PRO A 103 11.45 -21.26 -11.66
C PRO A 103 10.77 -22.63 -11.71
N LYS A 104 10.00 -22.87 -12.77
CA LYS A 104 9.34 -24.15 -13.05
C LYS A 104 10.37 -25.26 -13.27
#